data_AF-A0A1C9V0S8-F1
#
_entry.id   AF-A0A1C9V0S8-F1
#
_cell.length_a   1.000
_cell.length_b   1.000
_cell.length_c   1.000
_cell.angle_alpha   90.00
_cell.angle_beta   90.00
_cell.angle_gamma   90.00
#
_symmetry.space_group_name_H-M   'P 1'
#
loop_
_entity.id
_entity.type
_entity.pdbx_description
1 polymer ?
#
loop_
_entity_poly.entity_id
_entity_poly.type
_entity_poly.pdbx_seq_one_letter_code
_entity_poly.pdbx_strand_id
1 'polypeptide(L)'
;MNLRFRDSPRTGATPLKSGIVLAGILCTCLVLVFLGCGGDDSHSSPGTAAASATTSTTAQASEMSPDELGDAIAATWSEAIQELVALLEGQPEPSAVRSQVEDLKETYITELVALGHLREAFSDSEKAQVEARVQTELAKTADEPWFVSYTDIYNAYPEDDLEFKNLLASFNILTQYAFFDLLKQQEPEEAARLGID
;
A
#
# COMPACT_ATOMS: atom_id res chain seq x y z
N MET A 1 53.64 -26.13 41.91
CA MET A 1 54.03 -24.72 41.66
C MET A 1 52.75 -23.91 41.52
N ASN A 2 52.47 -23.10 42.55
CA ASN A 2 51.46 -22.04 42.69
C ASN A 2 50.09 -22.11 41.98
N LEU A 3 49.09 -22.45 42.80
CA LEU A 3 47.70 -21.98 42.75
C LEU A 3 47.64 -20.44 42.74
N ARG A 4 46.82 -19.84 41.86
CA ARG A 4 46.02 -18.64 42.19
C ARG A 4 44.71 -18.64 41.40
N PHE A 5 43.67 -19.11 42.08
CA PHE A 5 42.29 -18.64 41.90
C PHE A 5 42.28 -17.11 41.92
N ARG A 6 41.55 -16.50 40.98
CA ARG A 6 41.21 -15.09 41.03
C ARG A 6 39.72 -14.95 40.78
N ASP A 7 38.97 -15.10 41.86
CA ASP A 7 37.61 -14.57 41.99
C ASP A 7 37.65 -13.05 41.96
N SER A 8 36.71 -12.44 41.23
CA SER A 8 36.29 -11.04 41.33
C SER A 8 35.01 -10.83 40.51
N PRO A 9 34.17 -9.85 40.88
CA PRO A 9 32.80 -10.14 41.30
C PRO A 9 31.72 -9.89 40.25
N ARG A 10 30.60 -10.60 40.44
CA ARG A 10 29.26 -10.20 40.00
C ARG A 10 28.96 -8.78 40.47
N THR A 11 28.93 -7.83 39.55
CA THR A 11 28.30 -6.53 39.74
C THR A 11 26.88 -6.58 39.19
N GLY A 12 25.99 -5.94 39.95
CA GLY A 12 24.56 -6.11 39.87
C GLY A 12 23.92 -5.44 38.67
N ALA A 13 22.69 -5.90 38.42
CA ALA A 13 21.74 -5.37 37.48
C ALA A 13 21.39 -3.89 37.74
N THR A 14 21.17 -3.16 36.66
CA THR A 14 20.05 -2.22 36.55
C THR A 14 19.48 -2.28 35.11
N PRO A 15 18.16 -2.42 34.93
CA PRO A 15 17.51 -2.34 33.63
C PRO A 15 17.39 -0.87 33.21
N LEU A 16 17.99 -0.51 32.07
CA LEU A 16 17.76 0.80 31.46
C LEU A 16 16.39 0.78 30.78
N LYS A 17 15.37 1.26 31.49
CA LYS A 17 14.09 1.66 30.90
C LYS A 17 14.34 2.87 29.99
N SER A 18 14.54 2.66 28.69
CA SER A 18 14.35 3.72 27.70
C SER A 18 12.94 3.63 27.14
N GLY A 19 12.03 4.30 27.83
CA GLY A 19 10.80 4.77 27.22
C GLY A 19 11.10 6.06 26.45
N ILE A 20 11.00 6.00 25.12
CA ILE A 20 10.79 7.14 24.25
C ILE A 20 9.48 6.79 23.53
N VAL A 21 8.34 7.05 24.19
CA VAL A 21 7.45 8.16 23.84
C VAL A 21 7.34 8.30 22.32
N LEU A 22 6.48 7.46 21.76
CA LEU A 22 5.86 7.64 20.46
C LEU A 22 5.19 9.03 20.48
N ALA A 23 5.88 10.03 19.93
CA ALA A 23 5.35 11.36 19.78
C ALA A 23 4.24 11.28 18.72
N GLY A 24 3.01 11.54 19.18
CA GLY A 24 1.80 11.43 18.40
C GLY A 24 1.79 12.36 17.19
N ILE A 25 1.26 11.82 16.09
CA ILE A 25 0.78 12.63 14.97
C ILE A 25 -0.74 12.46 14.91
N LEU A 26 -1.36 13.50 15.45
CA LEU A 26 -2.55 14.16 14.94
C LEU A 26 -3.90 13.42 15.00
N CYS A 27 -4.43 13.36 16.22
CA CYS A 27 -5.86 13.38 16.47
C CYS A 27 -6.40 14.81 16.20
N THR A 28 -6.92 15.06 15.00
CA THR A 28 -7.77 16.23 14.75
C THR A 28 -9.23 15.81 14.87
N CYS A 29 -9.74 15.89 16.09
CA CYS A 29 -11.17 16.02 16.33
C CYS A 29 -11.66 17.34 15.73
N LEU A 30 -12.46 17.28 14.66
CA LEU A 30 -13.38 18.37 14.33
C LEU A 30 -14.81 17.85 14.52
N VAL A 31 -15.34 18.13 15.71
CA VAL A 31 -16.77 17.99 16.04
C VAL A 31 -17.41 19.36 15.80
N LEU A 32 -18.51 19.41 15.04
CA LEU A 32 -19.82 20.02 15.36
C LEU A 32 -20.57 20.40 14.07
N VAL A 33 -21.58 19.61 13.69
CA VAL A 33 -23.05 19.88 13.81
C VAL A 33 -23.62 20.78 12.72
N PHE A 34 -24.44 20.19 11.85
CA PHE A 34 -25.75 20.76 11.54
C PHE A 34 -26.83 19.69 11.64
N LEU A 35 -27.79 19.95 12.53
CA LEU A 35 -29.13 19.37 12.53
C LEU A 35 -29.82 19.67 11.19
N GLY A 36 -30.42 18.65 10.58
CA GLY A 36 -31.31 18.77 9.43
C GLY A 36 -32.44 17.74 9.51
N CYS A 37 -33.29 17.84 10.53
CA CYS A 37 -34.59 17.19 10.57
C CYS A 37 -35.60 18.17 9.98
N GLY A 38 -36.30 17.78 8.91
CA GLY A 38 -37.33 18.62 8.31
C GLY A 38 -38.20 17.89 7.30
N GLY A 39 -39.39 17.48 7.75
CA GLY A 39 -40.61 17.60 6.96
C GLY A 39 -41.08 16.36 6.20
N ASP A 40 -41.98 15.62 6.83
CA ASP A 40 -42.99 14.76 6.20
C ASP A 40 -43.96 15.64 5.37
N ASP A 41 -44.28 15.24 4.13
CA ASP A 41 -45.69 15.05 3.70
C ASP A 41 -45.83 14.59 2.24
N SER A 42 -46.68 13.57 2.11
CA SER A 42 -47.31 12.91 0.97
C SER A 42 -47.59 13.74 -0.30
N HIS A 43 -47.46 13.12 -1.49
CA HIS A 43 -48.55 13.02 -2.48
C HIS A 43 -48.20 12.08 -3.66
N SER A 44 -49.03 11.06 -3.83
CA SER A 44 -49.11 10.21 -5.01
C SER A 44 -49.73 10.95 -6.20
N SER A 45 -49.18 10.77 -7.40
CA SER A 45 -50.00 10.62 -8.61
C SER A 45 -49.26 9.88 -9.73
N PRO A 46 -49.98 9.01 -10.47
CA PRO A 46 -49.41 8.17 -11.52
C PRO A 46 -49.37 8.92 -12.85
N GLY A 47 -48.25 8.80 -13.57
CA GLY A 47 -48.05 9.44 -14.87
C GLY A 47 -47.36 8.49 -15.85
N THR A 48 -48.19 7.88 -16.70
CA THR A 48 -47.87 7.04 -17.85
C THR A 48 -46.86 7.67 -18.82
N ALA A 49 -45.89 6.86 -19.27
CA ALA A 49 -45.48 6.66 -20.68
C ALA A 49 -43.96 6.54 -20.83
N ALA A 50 -43.51 5.39 -21.34
CA ALA A 50 -42.76 5.27 -22.60
C ALA A 50 -42.02 3.93 -22.62
N ALA A 51 -42.46 3.04 -23.51
CA ALA A 51 -41.58 2.01 -24.02
C ALA A 51 -40.43 2.69 -24.78
N SER A 52 -39.20 2.32 -24.47
CA SER A 52 -38.08 2.39 -25.40
C SER A 52 -37.18 1.21 -25.11
N ALA A 53 -37.22 0.27 -26.04
CA ALA A 53 -36.24 -0.78 -26.19
C ALA A 53 -34.94 -0.17 -26.75
N THR A 54 -33.83 -0.85 -26.41
CA THR A 54 -32.55 -0.84 -27.14
C THR A 54 -31.74 0.44 -26.92
N THR A 55 -30.53 0.41 -26.36
CA THR A 55 -29.37 -0.32 -26.89
C THR A 55 -28.27 -0.37 -25.82
N SER A 56 -27.57 -1.51 -25.77
CA SER A 56 -26.37 -1.78 -24.99
C SER A 56 -25.38 -0.62 -24.92
N THR A 57 -24.98 -0.25 -23.71
CA THR A 57 -23.60 0.18 -23.48
C THR A 57 -22.92 -1.01 -22.82
N THR A 58 -21.98 -1.57 -23.57
CA THR A 58 -21.07 -2.65 -23.23
C THR A 58 -20.62 -2.51 -21.77
N ALA A 59 -21.27 -3.23 -20.86
CA ALA A 59 -20.57 -3.79 -19.71
C ALA A 59 -19.56 -4.76 -20.34
N GLN A 60 -18.42 -4.21 -20.74
CA GLN A 60 -17.26 -5.00 -21.01
C GLN A 60 -16.96 -5.56 -19.63
N ALA A 61 -17.51 -6.76 -19.37
CA ALA A 61 -17.15 -7.51 -18.19
C ALA A 61 -15.63 -7.49 -18.20
N SER A 62 -15.03 -6.84 -17.21
CA SER A 62 -13.63 -7.11 -16.90
C SER A 62 -13.51 -8.62 -16.94
N GLU A 63 -12.61 -9.17 -17.77
CA GLU A 63 -12.48 -10.62 -17.91
C GLU A 63 -12.18 -11.28 -16.55
N MET A 64 -11.72 -10.48 -15.60
CA MET A 64 -11.46 -10.82 -14.22
C MET A 64 -12.62 -10.44 -13.31
N SER A 65 -12.97 -11.34 -12.40
CA SER A 65 -13.80 -11.03 -11.23
C SER A 65 -13.09 -10.10 -10.23
N PRO A 66 -13.83 -9.47 -9.30
CA PRO A 66 -13.22 -8.64 -8.25
C PRO A 66 -12.15 -9.36 -7.42
N ASP A 67 -12.35 -10.66 -7.12
CA ASP A 67 -11.38 -11.44 -6.37
C ASP A 67 -10.10 -11.69 -7.20
N GLU A 68 -10.25 -12.05 -8.48
CA GLU A 68 -9.11 -12.27 -9.38
C GLU A 68 -8.31 -10.98 -9.59
N LEU A 69 -8.97 -9.82 -9.69
CA LEU A 69 -8.27 -8.54 -9.80
C LEU A 69 -7.52 -8.20 -8.50
N GLY A 70 -8.13 -8.46 -7.34
CA GLY A 70 -7.46 -8.28 -6.05
C GLY A 70 -6.24 -9.19 -5.90
N ASP A 71 -6.33 -10.44 -6.35
CA ASP A 71 -5.20 -11.37 -6.40
C ASP A 71 -4.08 -10.85 -7.31
N ALA A 72 -4.42 -10.36 -8.51
CA ALA A 72 -3.44 -9.82 -9.44
C ALA A 72 -2.72 -8.59 -8.87
N ILE A 73 -3.43 -7.64 -8.26
CA ILE A 73 -2.80 -6.46 -7.64
C ILE A 73 -1.81 -6.88 -6.55
N ALA A 74 -2.19 -7.82 -5.68
CA ALA A 74 -1.32 -8.30 -4.61
C ALA A 74 -0.13 -9.12 -5.13
N ALA A 75 -0.33 -9.91 -6.19
CA ALA A 75 0.73 -10.67 -6.86
C ALA A 75 1.75 -9.73 -7.51
N THR A 76 1.30 -8.75 -8.28
CA THR A 76 2.16 -7.72 -8.90
C THR A 76 2.98 -6.96 -7.86
N TRP A 77 2.39 -6.61 -6.72
CA TRP A 77 3.16 -6.03 -5.61
C TRP A 77 4.21 -7.00 -5.04
N SER A 78 3.82 -8.26 -4.82
CA SER A 78 4.74 -9.27 -4.27
C SER A 78 5.91 -9.56 -5.21
N GLU A 79 5.67 -9.57 -6.52
CA GLU A 79 6.69 -9.70 -7.56
C GLU A 79 7.66 -8.51 -7.52
N ALA A 80 7.14 -7.28 -7.39
CA ALA A 80 7.97 -6.07 -7.23
C ALA A 80 8.93 -6.16 -6.04
N ILE A 81 8.45 -6.62 -4.88
CA ILE A 81 9.31 -6.78 -3.69
C ILE A 81 10.35 -7.89 -3.89
N GLN A 82 9.97 -9.01 -4.50
CA GLN A 82 10.90 -10.11 -4.75
C GLN A 82 12.00 -9.72 -5.74
N GLU A 83 11.67 -9.00 -6.81
CA GLU A 83 12.66 -8.48 -7.75
C GLU A 83 13.55 -7.41 -7.11
N LEU A 84 12.99 -6.56 -6.25
CA LEU A 84 13.79 -5.60 -5.47
C LEU A 84 14.79 -6.32 -4.56
N VAL A 85 14.36 -7.38 -3.87
CA VAL A 85 15.24 -8.20 -3.03
C VAL A 85 16.36 -8.82 -3.86
N ALA A 86 16.04 -9.38 -5.03
CA ALA A 86 17.03 -9.96 -5.93
C ALA A 86 18.04 -8.91 -6.45
N LEU A 87 17.55 -7.71 -6.81
CA LEU A 87 18.37 -6.61 -7.30
C LEU A 87 19.36 -6.11 -6.23
N LEU A 88 18.96 -6.16 -4.97
CA LEU A 88 19.74 -5.68 -3.82
C LEU A 88 20.49 -6.80 -3.09
N GLU A 89 20.49 -8.02 -3.64
CA GLU A 89 21.25 -9.12 -3.09
C GLU A 89 22.75 -8.76 -3.05
N GLY A 90 23.40 -9.03 -1.91
CA GLY A 90 24.79 -8.66 -1.69
C GLY A 90 25.01 -7.18 -1.34
N GLN A 91 23.93 -6.40 -1.15
CA GLN A 91 23.95 -5.02 -0.66
C GLN A 91 24.91 -4.11 -1.45
N PRO A 92 24.70 -3.98 -2.77
CA PRO A 92 25.51 -3.10 -3.59
C PRO A 92 25.45 -1.65 -3.09
N GLU A 93 26.47 -0.85 -3.41
CA GLU A 93 26.47 0.57 -3.08
C GLU A 93 25.24 1.27 -3.70
N PRO A 94 24.49 2.13 -2.97
CA PRO A 94 23.28 2.76 -3.47
C PRO A 94 23.45 3.45 -4.83
N SER A 95 24.57 4.17 -5.00
CA SER A 95 24.89 4.86 -6.26
C SER A 95 25.04 3.94 -7.47
N ALA A 96 25.34 2.65 -7.27
CA ALA A 96 25.49 1.67 -8.34
C ALA A 96 24.14 1.07 -8.79
N VAL A 97 23.12 1.07 -7.94
CA VAL A 97 21.83 0.40 -8.19
C VAL A 97 20.62 1.33 -8.19
N ARG A 98 20.75 2.59 -7.76
CA ARG A 98 19.63 3.54 -7.64
C ARG A 98 18.76 3.60 -8.89
N SER A 99 19.36 3.84 -10.05
CA SER A 99 18.62 3.90 -11.32
C SER A 99 17.86 2.61 -11.62
N GLN A 100 18.42 1.44 -11.27
CA GLN A 100 17.75 0.15 -11.50
C GLN A 100 16.55 -0.02 -10.57
N VAL A 101 16.65 0.47 -9.33
CA VAL A 101 15.53 0.46 -8.37
C VAL A 101 14.42 1.43 -8.80
N GLU A 102 14.78 2.60 -9.33
CA GLU A 102 13.83 3.57 -9.89
C GLU A 102 13.10 2.99 -11.11
N ASP A 103 13.84 2.39 -12.05
CA ASP A 103 13.28 1.75 -13.24
C ASP A 103 12.37 0.57 -12.88
N LEU A 104 12.76 -0.22 -11.87
CA LEU A 104 11.94 -1.30 -11.33
C LEU A 104 10.62 -0.76 -10.77
N LYS A 105 10.68 0.31 -9.98
CA LYS A 105 9.48 0.95 -9.42
C LYS A 105 8.54 1.43 -10.52
N GLU A 106 9.04 2.16 -11.53
CA GLU A 106 8.20 2.67 -12.62
C GLU A 106 7.57 1.56 -13.47
N THR A 107 8.27 0.42 -13.62
CA THR A 107 7.73 -0.78 -14.27
C THR A 107 6.48 -1.25 -13.54
N TYR A 108 6.57 -1.47 -12.23
CA TYR A 108 5.45 -1.96 -11.44
C TYR A 108 4.35 -0.91 -11.22
N ILE A 109 4.68 0.40 -11.19
CA ILE A 109 3.67 1.47 -11.26
C ILE A 109 2.82 1.33 -12.52
N THR A 110 3.47 1.14 -13.67
CA THR A 110 2.76 1.01 -14.95
C THR A 110 1.79 -0.17 -14.95
N GLU A 111 2.23 -1.32 -14.41
CA GLU A 111 1.38 -2.51 -14.29
C GLU A 111 0.21 -2.29 -13.32
N LEU A 112 0.47 -1.71 -12.15
CA LEU A 112 -0.55 -1.45 -11.14
C LEU A 112 -1.57 -0.40 -11.59
N VAL A 113 -1.16 0.62 -12.35
CA VAL A 113 -2.08 1.58 -12.98
C VAL A 113 -2.98 0.88 -13.99
N ALA A 114 -2.45 -0.04 -14.80
CA ALA A 114 -3.26 -0.83 -15.73
C ALA A 114 -4.33 -1.66 -15.00
N LEU A 115 -3.97 -2.31 -13.88
CA LEU A 115 -4.94 -3.00 -13.01
C LEU A 115 -5.93 -2.03 -12.35
N GLY A 116 -5.48 -0.83 -11.98
CA GLY A 116 -6.32 0.26 -11.48
C GLY A 116 -7.41 0.66 -12.47
N HIS A 117 -7.09 0.76 -13.76
CA HIS A 117 -8.10 1.02 -14.79
C HIS A 117 -9.15 -0.09 -14.90
N LEU A 118 -8.77 -1.36 -14.73
CA LEU A 118 -9.73 -2.47 -14.67
C LEU A 118 -10.63 -2.34 -13.44
N ARG A 119 -10.06 -1.94 -12.29
CA ARG A 119 -10.80 -1.68 -11.06
C ARG A 119 -11.81 -0.55 -11.24
N GLU A 120 -11.48 0.49 -12.01
CA GLU A 120 -12.37 1.62 -12.23
C GLU A 120 -13.66 1.29 -13.00
N ALA A 121 -13.68 0.17 -13.73
CA ALA A 121 -14.89 -0.33 -14.40
C ALA A 121 -15.88 -1.01 -13.45
N PHE A 122 -15.46 -1.34 -12.23
CA PHE A 122 -16.32 -1.98 -11.23
C PHE A 122 -17.24 -1.00 -10.50
N SER A 123 -18.35 -1.52 -9.97
CA SER A 123 -19.19 -0.79 -9.01
C SER A 123 -18.45 -0.56 -7.69
N ASP A 124 -18.90 0.40 -6.87
CA ASP A 124 -18.29 0.69 -5.57
C ASP A 124 -18.22 -0.54 -4.65
N SER A 125 -19.24 -1.41 -4.69
CA SER A 125 -19.26 -2.66 -3.91
C SER A 125 -18.19 -3.64 -4.37
N GLU A 126 -17.96 -3.75 -5.67
CA GLU A 126 -16.94 -4.62 -6.26
C GLU A 126 -15.54 -4.05 -6.03
N LYS A 127 -15.36 -2.73 -6.14
CA LYS A 127 -14.11 -2.03 -5.79
C LYS A 127 -13.71 -2.26 -4.33
N ALA A 128 -14.67 -2.25 -3.41
CA ALA A 128 -14.45 -2.57 -2.00
C ALA A 128 -14.09 -4.06 -1.80
N GLN A 129 -14.66 -4.96 -2.61
CA GLN A 129 -14.28 -6.38 -2.60
C GLN A 129 -12.84 -6.58 -3.08
N VAL A 130 -12.43 -5.92 -4.18
CA VAL A 130 -11.03 -5.92 -4.67
C VAL A 130 -10.09 -5.46 -3.54
N GLU A 131 -10.41 -4.36 -2.87
CA GLU A 131 -9.59 -3.83 -1.77
C GLU A 131 -9.47 -4.81 -0.60
N ALA A 132 -10.59 -5.38 -0.15
CA ALA A 132 -10.59 -6.38 0.91
C ALA A 132 -9.77 -7.62 0.53
N ARG A 133 -9.81 -8.02 -0.75
CA ARG A 133 -9.01 -9.13 -1.27
C ARG A 133 -7.53 -8.80 -1.25
N VAL A 134 -7.12 -7.63 -1.75
CA VAL A 134 -5.71 -7.18 -1.68
C VAL A 134 -5.21 -7.19 -0.25
N GLN A 135 -5.96 -6.62 0.70
CA GLN A 135 -5.57 -6.63 2.12
C GLN A 135 -5.39 -8.05 2.67
N THR A 136 -6.27 -8.98 2.28
CA THR A 136 -6.20 -10.39 2.67
C THR A 136 -4.94 -11.06 2.15
N GLU A 137 -4.57 -10.82 0.88
CA GLU A 137 -3.37 -11.42 0.29
C GLU A 137 -2.08 -10.81 0.87
N LEU A 138 -2.00 -9.49 1.02
CA LEU A 138 -0.86 -8.83 1.65
C LEU A 138 -0.63 -9.29 3.09
N ALA A 139 -1.70 -9.54 3.85
CA ALA A 139 -1.57 -10.04 5.22
C ALA A 139 -0.88 -11.42 5.31
N LYS A 140 -0.93 -12.22 4.24
CA LYS A 140 -0.27 -13.54 4.20
C LYS A 140 1.23 -13.44 3.96
N THR A 141 1.72 -12.33 3.39
CA THR A 141 3.12 -12.21 2.98
C THR A 141 4.07 -11.85 4.13
N ALA A 142 3.55 -11.45 5.28
CA ALA A 142 4.35 -10.95 6.41
C ALA A 142 5.43 -11.95 6.89
N ASP A 143 5.15 -13.26 6.78
CA ASP A 143 6.06 -14.33 7.20
C ASP A 143 6.81 -14.98 6.02
N GLU A 144 6.64 -14.48 4.80
CA GLU A 144 7.32 -15.03 3.63
C GLU A 144 8.83 -14.73 3.67
N PRO A 145 9.71 -15.69 3.30
CA PRO A 145 11.16 -15.50 3.39
C PRO A 145 11.70 -14.29 2.62
N TRP A 146 11.08 -13.96 1.48
CA TRP A 146 11.46 -12.80 0.68
C TRP A 146 11.08 -11.48 1.35
N PHE A 147 9.98 -11.43 2.11
CA PHE A 147 9.56 -10.23 2.83
C PHE A 147 10.45 -9.96 4.05
N VAL A 148 10.87 -11.02 4.74
CA VAL A 148 11.90 -10.94 5.79
C VAL A 148 13.22 -10.42 5.19
N SER A 149 13.63 -10.97 4.05
CA SER A 149 14.85 -10.54 3.35
C SER A 149 14.79 -9.09 2.92
N TYR A 150 13.63 -8.62 2.43
CA TYR A 150 13.40 -7.20 2.13
C TYR A 150 13.61 -6.32 3.36
N THR A 151 13.06 -6.71 4.51
CA THR A 151 13.22 -5.97 5.77
C THR A 151 14.69 -5.92 6.20
N ASP A 152 15.42 -7.04 6.09
CA ASP A 152 16.85 -7.11 6.42
C ASP A 152 17.70 -6.23 5.48
N ILE A 153 17.42 -6.26 4.17
CA ILE A 153 18.08 -5.41 3.17
C ILE A 153 17.82 -3.92 3.49
N TYR A 154 16.55 -3.55 3.72
CA TYR A 154 16.18 -2.17 4.05
C TYR A 154 16.93 -1.65 5.28
N ASN A 155 17.09 -2.49 6.31
CA ASN A 155 17.80 -2.15 7.54
C ASN A 155 19.33 -2.12 7.38
N ALA A 156 19.89 -2.80 6.38
CA ALA A 156 21.32 -2.83 6.12
C ALA A 156 21.84 -1.59 5.41
N TYR A 157 20.99 -0.88 4.66
CA TYR A 157 21.38 0.35 3.99
C TYR A 157 21.59 1.51 4.98
N PRO A 158 22.59 2.38 4.75
CA PRO A 158 22.92 3.46 5.68
C PRO A 158 21.78 4.45 5.92
N GLU A 159 21.60 4.87 7.19
CA GLU A 159 20.58 5.85 7.58
C GLU A 159 20.85 7.27 7.07
N ASP A 160 22.07 7.56 6.61
CA ASP A 160 22.46 8.87 6.06
C ASP A 160 22.15 9.02 4.56
N ASP A 161 21.84 7.94 3.84
CA ASP A 161 21.24 7.99 2.49
C ASP A 161 19.71 7.88 2.57
N LEU A 162 19.10 8.92 3.15
CA LEU A 162 17.65 9.00 3.32
C LEU A 162 16.89 8.92 2.00
N GLU A 163 17.47 9.42 0.91
CA GLU A 163 16.84 9.39 -0.40
C GLU A 163 16.68 7.96 -0.90
N PHE A 164 17.75 7.15 -0.79
CA PHE A 164 17.66 5.74 -1.17
C PHE A 164 16.73 4.96 -0.23
N LYS A 165 16.78 5.20 1.09
CA LYS A 165 15.85 4.56 2.01
C LYS A 165 14.39 4.90 1.72
N ASN A 166 14.09 6.16 1.38
CA ASN A 166 12.75 6.57 0.99
C ASN A 166 12.32 5.90 -0.33
N LEU A 167 13.24 5.74 -1.29
CA LEU A 167 12.99 4.98 -2.52
C LEU A 167 12.62 3.52 -2.19
N LEU A 168 13.38 2.83 -1.35
CA LEU A 168 13.06 1.46 -0.92
C LEU A 168 11.72 1.39 -0.20
N ALA A 169 11.48 2.29 0.76
CA ALA A 169 10.23 2.34 1.52
C ALA A 169 9.01 2.58 0.63
N SER A 170 9.18 3.29 -0.50
CA SER A 170 8.09 3.57 -1.44
C SER A 170 7.53 2.32 -2.13
N PHE A 171 8.26 1.19 -2.13
CA PHE A 171 7.71 -0.08 -2.61
C PHE A 171 6.58 -0.62 -1.72
N ASN A 172 6.55 -0.27 -0.42
CA ASN A 172 5.49 -0.70 0.49
C ASN A 172 4.12 -0.13 0.14
N ILE A 173 4.09 0.96 -0.64
CA ILE A 173 2.86 1.65 -1.04
C ILE A 173 2.51 1.46 -2.51
N LEU A 174 3.21 0.59 -3.23
CA LEU A 174 2.96 0.40 -4.67
C LEU A 174 1.50 0.04 -4.98
N THR A 175 0.83 -0.73 -4.12
CA THR A 175 -0.59 -1.07 -4.35
C THR A 175 -1.49 0.16 -4.47
N GLN A 176 -1.13 1.31 -3.91
CA GLN A 176 -1.88 2.58 -4.05
C GLN A 176 -2.05 3.00 -5.51
N TYR A 177 -1.13 2.63 -6.40
CA TYR A 177 -1.22 2.91 -7.84
C TYR A 177 -2.36 2.15 -8.54
N ALA A 178 -2.97 1.15 -7.90
CA ALA A 178 -4.21 0.51 -8.36
C ALA A 178 -5.47 1.10 -7.69
N PHE A 179 -5.33 1.99 -6.70
CA PHE A 179 -6.41 2.58 -5.91
C PHE A 179 -6.48 4.09 -6.16
N PHE A 180 -6.99 4.49 -7.33
CA PHE A 180 -6.91 5.87 -7.81
C PHE A 180 -7.49 6.94 -6.88
N ASP A 181 -8.59 6.67 -6.16
CA ASP A 181 -9.12 7.62 -5.19
C ASP A 181 -8.14 7.89 -4.04
N LEU A 182 -7.46 6.84 -3.57
CA LEU A 182 -6.43 6.96 -2.55
C LEU A 182 -5.19 7.69 -3.09
N LEU A 183 -4.76 7.36 -4.31
CA LEU A 183 -3.63 8.02 -4.97
C LEU A 183 -3.92 9.52 -5.17
N LYS A 184 -5.11 9.89 -5.65
CA LYS A 184 -5.53 11.29 -5.78
C LYS A 184 -5.56 12.03 -4.45
N GLN A 185 -5.91 11.33 -3.37
CA GLN A 185 -5.94 11.91 -2.03
C GLN A 185 -4.53 12.12 -1.45
N GLN A 186 -3.62 11.18 -1.66
CA GLN A 186 -2.29 11.20 -1.03
C GLN A 186 -1.23 11.89 -1.89
N GLU A 187 -1.27 11.68 -3.21
CA GLU A 187 -0.27 12.16 -4.17
C GLU A 187 -0.96 12.72 -5.44
N PRO A 188 -1.69 13.85 -5.35
CA PRO A 188 -2.46 14.39 -6.47
C PRO A 188 -1.59 14.76 -7.68
N GLU A 189 -0.35 15.21 -7.46
CA GLU A 189 0.59 15.52 -8.55
C GLU A 189 1.02 14.24 -9.29
N GLU A 190 1.17 13.13 -8.57
CA GLU A 190 1.51 11.82 -9.14
C GLU A 190 0.34 11.23 -9.91
N ALA A 191 -0.88 11.30 -9.36
CA ALA A 191 -2.09 10.94 -10.08
C ALA A 191 -2.21 11.71 -11.40
N ALA A 192 -1.95 13.03 -11.38
CA ALA A 192 -1.95 13.86 -12.58
C ALA A 192 -0.85 13.47 -13.58
N ARG A 193 0.37 13.13 -13.13
CA ARG A 193 1.46 12.61 -13.98
C ARG A 193 1.02 11.37 -14.76
N LEU A 194 0.22 10.53 -14.11
CA LEU A 194 -0.26 9.25 -14.65
C LEU A 194 -1.58 9.37 -15.44
N GLY A 195 -2.17 10.56 -15.54
CA GLY A 195 -3.44 10.77 -16.25
C GLY A 195 -4.66 10.24 -15.49
N ILE A 196 -4.59 10.22 -14.16
CA ILE A 196 -5.65 9.79 -13.26
C ILE A 196 -6.35 11.04 -12.70
N ASP A 197 -7.51 11.37 -13.26
CA ASP A 197 -8.36 12.52 -12.86
C ASP A 197 -9.52 12.12 -11.92
#